data_AF-A0A2P2D5U8-F1
#
_entry.id   AF-A0A2P2D5U8-F1
#
_cell.length_a   1.000
_cell.length_b   1.000
_cell.length_c   1.000
_cell.angle_alpha   90.00
_cell.angle_beta   90.00
_cell.angle_gamma   90.00
#
_symmetry.space_group_name_H-M   'P 1'
#
loop_
_entity.id
_entity.type
_entity.pdbx_description
1 polymer ?
#
loop_
_entity_poly.entity_id
_entity_poly.type
_entity_poly.pdbx_seq_one_letter_code
_entity_poly.pdbx_strand_id
1 'polypeptide(L)'
;MTPEEKEALFRSLEEIRIAIQASQPGGEYKAILYSIPIVGIIFGWLLLFFLFFWWYRQRMAIIKAGLYQKEKFDLRLYSFFLGLILTFVGVALSVTFILVLGKSLAMLGGLVPLGTGLGLLCYYKWSPRK
;
A
#
# COMPACT_ATOMS: atom_id res chain seq x y z
N MET A 1 8.97 23.77 -47.06
CA MET A 1 7.86 22.83 -46.85
C MET A 1 6.64 23.39 -47.52
N THR A 2 6.27 22.82 -48.67
CA THR A 2 5.10 23.24 -49.42
C THR A 2 3.83 22.89 -48.62
N PRO A 3 2.71 23.60 -48.79
CA PRO A 3 1.47 23.31 -48.08
C PRO A 3 1.01 21.85 -48.31
N GLU A 4 1.25 21.30 -49.49
CA GLU A 4 0.92 19.92 -49.87
C GLU A 4 1.68 18.86 -49.05
N GLU A 5 2.96 19.09 -48.74
CA GLU A 5 3.77 18.19 -47.91
C GLU A 5 3.26 18.12 -46.47
N LYS A 6 2.72 19.23 -45.94
CA LYS A 6 2.17 19.27 -44.58
C LYS A 6 0.88 18.47 -44.50
N GLU A 7 0.00 18.62 -45.49
CA GLU A 7 -1.27 17.89 -45.54
C GLU A 7 -1.06 16.38 -45.67
N ALA A 8 -0.08 15.95 -46.48
CA ALA A 8 0.31 14.55 -46.59
C ALA A 8 0.83 13.97 -45.27
N LEU A 9 1.66 14.74 -44.55
CA LEU A 9 2.13 14.32 -43.22
C LEU A 9 0.99 14.25 -42.21
N PHE A 10 0.10 15.25 -42.16
CA PHE A 10 -1.05 15.22 -41.24
C PHE A 10 -1.95 14.02 -41.51
N ARG A 11 -2.23 13.68 -42.78
CA ARG A 11 -2.99 12.47 -43.12
C ARG A 11 -2.29 11.19 -42.69
N SER A 12 -0.98 11.06 -42.92
CA SER A 12 -0.23 9.88 -42.49
C SER A 12 -0.21 9.73 -40.96
N LEU A 13 -0.10 10.84 -40.22
CA LEU A 13 -0.15 10.84 -38.76
C LEU A 13 -1.54 10.47 -38.23
N GLU A 14 -2.59 10.89 -38.92
CA GLU A 14 -3.97 10.57 -38.57
C GLU A 14 -4.30 9.10 -38.83
N GLU A 15 -3.84 8.54 -39.95
CA GLU A 15 -3.93 7.11 -40.24
C GLU A 15 -3.17 6.26 -39.21
N ILE A 16 -1.94 6.65 -38.86
CA ILE A 16 -1.15 5.97 -37.83
C ILE A 16 -1.87 6.04 -36.47
N ARG A 17 -2.43 7.20 -36.12
CA ARG A 17 -3.18 7.37 -34.87
C ARG A 17 -4.40 6.46 -34.82
N ILE A 18 -5.15 6.35 -35.92
CA ILE A 18 -6.32 5.47 -36.03
C ILE A 18 -5.91 4.00 -35.95
N ALA A 19 -4.84 3.60 -36.63
CA ALA A 19 -4.32 2.23 -36.58
C ALA A 19 -3.83 1.82 -35.18
N ILE A 20 -3.15 2.72 -34.47
CA ILE A 20 -2.74 2.50 -33.07
C ILE A 20 -3.95 2.39 -32.15
N GLN A 21 -4.96 3.25 -32.32
CA GLN A 21 -6.17 3.24 -31.51
C GLN A 21 -7.03 1.98 -31.76
N ALA A 22 -7.05 1.47 -32.99
CA ALA A 22 -7.70 0.21 -33.35
C ALA A 22 -6.93 -1.03 -32.87
N SER A 23 -5.60 -0.95 -32.79
CA SER A 23 -4.72 -2.04 -32.33
C SER A 23 -4.57 -2.12 -30.81
N GLN A 24 -5.07 -1.14 -30.06
CA GLN A 24 -5.15 -1.22 -28.60
C GLN A 24 -6.25 -2.22 -28.21
N PRO A 25 -5.94 -3.37 -27.60
CA PRO A 25 -6.95 -4.34 -27.18
C PRO A 25 -7.71 -3.78 -25.96
N GLY A 26 -8.69 -2.90 -26.18
CA GLY A 26 -9.18 -1.93 -25.19
C GLY A 26 -9.81 -2.47 -23.88
N GLY A 27 -10.02 -3.77 -23.75
CA GLY A 27 -10.70 -4.40 -22.60
C GLY A 27 -9.91 -5.48 -21.85
N GLU A 28 -9.16 -6.33 -22.56
CA GLU A 28 -8.56 -7.54 -21.97
C GLU A 28 -7.40 -7.23 -21.02
N TYR A 29 -6.52 -6.28 -21.38
CA TYR A 29 -5.40 -5.89 -20.51
C TYR A 29 -5.88 -5.21 -19.21
N LYS A 30 -7.00 -4.46 -19.26
CA LYS A 30 -7.54 -3.78 -18.09
C LYS A 30 -8.11 -4.78 -17.09
N ALA A 31 -8.76 -5.83 -17.57
CA ALA A 31 -9.27 -6.91 -16.73
C ALA A 31 -8.13 -7.61 -15.98
N ILE A 32 -7.00 -7.87 -16.66
CA ILE A 32 -5.81 -8.47 -16.04
C ILE A 32 -5.15 -7.48 -15.06
N LEU A 33 -5.02 -6.21 -15.42
CA LEU A 33 -4.41 -5.19 -14.57
C LEU A 33 -5.15 -5.03 -13.24
N TYR A 34 -6.48 -5.06 -13.25
CA TYR A 34 -7.29 -4.95 -12.03
C TYR A 34 -7.44 -6.27 -11.27
N SER A 35 -7.28 -7.43 -11.92
CA SER A 35 -7.39 -8.72 -11.23
C SER A 35 -6.20 -8.98 -10.29
N ILE A 36 -5.00 -8.49 -10.63
CA ILE A 36 -3.79 -8.65 -9.82
C ILE A 36 -3.99 -8.19 -8.36
N PRO A 37 -4.40 -6.93 -8.07
CA PRO A 37 -4.61 -6.50 -6.69
C PRO A 37 -5.75 -7.26 -6.01
N ILE A 38 -6.81 -7.64 -6.72
CA ILE A 38 -7.95 -8.39 -6.16
C ILE A 38 -7.50 -9.77 -5.68
N VAL A 39 -6.79 -10.51 -6.55
CA VAL A 39 -6.24 -11.82 -6.22
C VAL A 39 -5.24 -11.71 -5.08
N GLY A 40 -4.39 -10.68 -5.08
CA GLY A 40 -3.46 -10.41 -3.99
C GLY A 40 -4.17 -10.21 -2.63
N ILE A 41 -5.27 -9.47 -2.60
CA ILE A 41 -6.05 -9.25 -1.37
C ILE A 41 -6.69 -10.56 -0.90
N ILE A 42 -7.33 -11.32 -1.79
CA ILE A 42 -7.97 -12.61 -1.47
C ILE A 42 -6.94 -13.60 -0.92
N PHE A 43 -5.79 -13.71 -1.60
CA PHE A 43 -4.71 -14.59 -1.19
C PHE A 43 -4.11 -14.16 0.15
N GLY A 44 -3.91 -12.86 0.36
CA GLY A 44 -3.47 -12.31 1.64
C GLY A 44 -4.43 -12.65 2.79
N TRP A 45 -5.74 -12.57 2.55
CA TRP A 45 -6.75 -12.96 3.53
C TRP A 45 -6.73 -14.45 3.84
N LEU A 46 -6.60 -15.31 2.82
CA LEU A 46 -6.47 -16.75 3.01
C LEU A 46 -5.23 -17.09 3.85
N LEU A 47 -4.07 -16.52 3.52
CA LEU A 47 -2.84 -16.70 4.29
C LEU A 47 -3.00 -16.23 5.73
N LEU A 48 -3.59 -15.06 5.94
CA LEU A 48 -3.83 -14.50 7.27
C LEU A 48 -4.78 -15.41 8.07
N PHE A 49 -5.84 -15.93 7.45
CA PHE A 49 -6.74 -16.89 8.08
C PHE A 49 -6.01 -18.15 8.53
N PHE A 50 -5.23 -18.78 7.63
CA PHE A 50 -4.45 -19.97 7.97
C PHE A 50 -3.40 -19.70 9.06
N LEU A 51 -2.75 -18.54 9.02
CA LEU A 51 -1.81 -18.12 10.05
C LEU A 51 -2.49 -18.03 11.42
N PHE A 52 -3.63 -17.35 11.51
CA PHE A 52 -4.39 -17.24 12.76
C PHE A 52 -4.91 -18.60 13.23
N PHE A 53 -5.41 -19.43 12.32
CA PHE A 53 -5.87 -20.78 12.63
C PHE A 53 -4.75 -21.64 13.22
N TRP A 54 -3.57 -21.62 12.60
CA TRP A 54 -2.40 -22.35 13.08
C TRP A 54 -1.93 -21.82 14.43
N TRP A 55 -1.82 -20.50 14.56
CA TRP A 55 -1.41 -19.85 15.79
C TRP A 55 -2.35 -20.16 16.96
N TYR A 56 -3.67 -20.15 16.72
CA TYR A 56 -4.66 -20.57 17.70
C TYR A 56 -4.46 -22.03 18.13
N ARG A 57 -4.29 -22.95 17.17
CA ARG A 57 -4.08 -24.37 17.45
C ARG A 57 -2.82 -24.60 18.27
N GLN A 58 -1.73 -23.91 17.93
CA GLN A 58 -0.47 -23.97 18.65
C GLN A 58 -0.62 -23.46 20.09
N ARG A 59 -1.26 -22.29 20.29
CA ARG A 59 -1.52 -21.77 21.64
C ARG A 59 -2.39 -22.71 22.46
N MET A 60 -3.43 -23.30 21.86
CA MET A 60 -4.30 -24.25 22.56
C MET A 60 -3.54 -25.51 22.97
N ALA A 61 -2.62 -26.02 22.14
CA ALA A 61 -1.77 -27.14 22.50
C ALA A 61 -0.82 -26.82 23.67
N ILE A 62 -0.20 -25.63 23.67
CA ILE A 62 0.66 -25.14 24.76
C ILE A 62 -0.12 -25.00 26.07
N ILE A 63 -1.36 -24.47 26.01
CA ILE A 63 -2.25 -24.34 27.17
C ILE A 63 -2.61 -25.73 27.72
N LYS A 64 -3.00 -26.67 26.85
CA LYS A 64 -3.33 -28.05 27.26
C LYS A 64 -2.13 -28.79 27.87
N ALA A 65 -0.91 -28.48 27.43
CA ALA A 65 0.32 -29.03 27.99
C ALA A 65 0.73 -28.42 29.34
N GLY A 66 -0.01 -27.43 29.85
CA GLY A 66 0.32 -26.73 31.11
C GLY A 66 1.54 -25.81 31.01
N LEU A 67 2.10 -25.61 29.80
CA LEU A 67 3.29 -24.78 29.55
C LEU A 67 2.95 -23.31 29.26
N TYR A 68 1.71 -22.89 29.52
CA TYR A 68 1.26 -21.55 29.20
C TYR A 68 1.88 -20.51 30.14
N GLN A 69 2.74 -19.66 29.58
CA GLN A 69 3.21 -18.46 30.24
C GLN A 69 2.47 -17.25 29.70
N LYS A 70 1.97 -16.40 30.61
CA LYS A 70 1.33 -15.14 30.22
C LYS A 70 2.39 -14.22 29.60
N GLU A 71 2.27 -13.98 28.30
CA GLU A 71 3.11 -12.99 27.61
C GLU A 71 2.94 -11.63 28.27
N LYS A 72 4.07 -11.04 28.68
CA LYS A 72 4.13 -9.66 29.15
C LYS A 72 4.25 -8.75 27.93
N PHE A 73 3.11 -8.41 27.34
CA PHE A 73 3.10 -7.49 26.21
C PHE A 73 3.20 -6.04 26.71
N ASP A 74 4.35 -5.41 26.46
CA ASP A 74 4.56 -3.99 26.76
C ASP A 74 4.01 -3.12 25.62
N LEU A 75 2.74 -2.74 25.76
CA LEU A 75 2.02 -1.85 24.83
C LEU A 75 2.74 -0.52 24.62
N ARG A 76 3.52 -0.06 25.61
CA ARG A 76 4.21 1.21 25.55
C ARG A 76 5.45 1.09 24.68
N LEU A 77 6.26 0.05 24.89
CA LEU A 77 7.43 -0.23 24.05
C LEU A 77 6.99 -0.50 22.59
N TYR A 78 5.92 -1.27 22.41
CA TYR A 78 5.35 -1.54 21.10
C TYR A 78 4.92 -0.26 20.38
N SER A 79 4.18 0.62 21.06
CA SER A 79 3.76 1.91 20.50
C SER A 79 4.93 2.81 20.13
N PHE A 80 6.02 2.79 20.90
CA PHE A 80 7.23 3.55 20.58
C PHE A 80 7.88 3.10 19.28
N PHE A 81 8.17 1.81 19.16
CA PHE A 81 8.81 1.27 17.96
C PHE A 81 7.91 1.38 16.73
N LEU A 82 6.63 1.04 16.88
CA LEU A 82 5.66 1.15 15.79
C LEU A 82 5.48 2.61 15.36
N GLY A 83 5.35 3.53 16.32
CA GLY A 83 5.24 4.96 16.07
C GLY A 83 6.47 5.52 15.34
N LEU A 84 7.67 5.13 15.78
CA LEU A 84 8.93 5.54 15.16
C LEU A 84 9.02 5.09 13.69
N ILE A 85 8.72 3.81 13.42
CA ILE A 85 8.73 3.25 12.06
C ILE A 85 7.71 3.99 11.19
N LEU A 86 6.47 4.16 11.67
CA LEU A 86 5.42 4.86 10.92
C LEU A 86 5.76 6.32 10.64
N THR A 87 6.40 7.02 11.56
CA THR A 87 6.83 8.40 11.34
C THR A 87 7.90 8.47 10.26
N PHE A 88 8.94 7.63 10.29
CA PHE A 88 9.97 7.63 9.24
C PHE A 88 9.41 7.25 7.87
N VAL A 89 8.59 6.20 7.81
CA VAL A 89 7.93 5.76 6.57
C VAL A 89 6.98 6.84 6.06
N GLY A 90 6.18 7.43 6.94
CA GLY A 90 5.24 8.49 6.61
C GLY A 90 5.92 9.77 6.13
N VAL A 91 7.06 10.15 6.71
CA VAL A 91 7.88 11.28 6.25
C VAL A 91 8.44 10.99 4.86
N ALA A 92 9.06 9.82 4.64
CA ALA A 92 9.61 9.46 3.35
C ALA A 92 8.54 9.45 2.25
N LEU A 93 7.38 8.86 2.52
CA LEU A 93 6.24 8.84 1.59
C LEU A 93 5.67 10.25 1.36
N SER A 94 5.48 11.04 2.41
CA SER A 94 4.93 12.41 2.29
C SER A 94 5.84 13.30 1.45
N VAL A 95 7.15 13.27 1.72
CA VAL A 95 8.15 14.02 0.94
C VAL A 95 8.13 13.58 -0.51
N THR A 96 8.12 12.28 -0.77
CA THR A 96 8.09 11.74 -2.13
C THR A 96 6.81 12.17 -2.87
N PHE A 97 5.64 12.08 -2.24
CA PHE A 97 4.39 12.50 -2.87
C PHE A 97 4.33 14.00 -3.16
N ILE A 98 4.85 14.84 -2.26
CA ILE A 98 4.93 16.28 -2.46
C ILE A 98 5.85 16.61 -3.65
N LEU A 99 7.00 15.95 -3.74
CA LEU A 99 7.98 16.21 -4.82
C LEU A 99 7.50 15.71 -6.18
N VAL A 100 6.81 14.56 -6.23
CA VAL A 100 6.43 13.91 -7.51
C VAL A 100 5.06 14.36 -7.99
N LEU A 101 4.04 14.39 -7.12
CA LEU A 101 2.65 14.66 -7.49
C LEU A 101 2.15 16.05 -7.05
N GLY A 102 2.95 16.80 -6.30
CA GLY A 102 2.55 18.09 -5.75
C GLY A 102 1.38 17.96 -4.74
N LYS A 103 0.54 19.00 -4.68
CA LYS A 103 -0.60 19.06 -3.76
C LYS A 103 -1.80 18.28 -4.33
N SER A 104 -1.81 16.97 -4.14
CA SER A 104 -2.90 16.08 -4.56
C SER A 104 -3.38 15.17 -3.44
N LEU A 105 -4.54 14.52 -3.64
CA LEU A 105 -5.09 13.51 -2.72
C LEU A 105 -4.14 12.33 -2.49
N ALA A 106 -3.19 12.08 -3.39
CA ALA A 106 -2.17 11.04 -3.21
C ALA A 106 -1.27 11.29 -1.99
N MET A 107 -1.12 12.55 -1.53
CA MET A 107 -0.38 12.88 -0.32
C MET A 107 -0.93 12.21 0.94
N LEU A 108 -2.23 11.86 0.96
CA LEU A 108 -2.83 11.13 2.08
C LEU A 108 -2.13 9.79 2.33
N GLY A 109 -1.58 9.16 1.30
CA GLY A 109 -0.81 7.93 1.44
C GLY A 109 0.43 8.06 2.34
N GLY A 110 1.04 9.25 2.41
CA GLY A 110 2.16 9.53 3.32
C GLY A 110 1.73 10.20 4.62
N LEU A 111 0.76 11.10 4.56
CA LEU A 111 0.30 11.88 5.73
C LEU A 111 -0.42 11.01 6.76
N VAL A 112 -1.18 9.99 6.33
CA VAL A 112 -1.85 9.06 7.23
C VAL A 112 -0.85 8.30 8.10
N PRO A 113 0.13 7.54 7.56
CA PRO A 113 1.12 6.85 8.39
C PRO A 113 1.97 7.83 9.22
N LEU A 114 2.28 9.03 8.72
CA LEU A 114 3.00 10.05 9.49
C LEU A 114 2.20 10.47 10.73
N GLY A 115 0.92 10.83 10.55
CA GLY A 115 0.03 11.25 11.62
C GLY A 115 -0.20 10.13 12.64
N THR A 116 -0.41 8.90 12.18
CA THR A 116 -0.53 7.74 13.07
C THR A 116 0.77 7.48 13.85
N GLY A 117 1.93 7.61 13.20
CA GLY A 117 3.24 7.47 13.85
C GLY A 117 3.45 8.50 14.96
N LEU A 118 3.16 9.77 14.68
CA LEU A 118 3.22 10.84 15.67
C LEU A 118 2.22 10.61 16.83
N GLY A 119 1.01 10.15 16.53
CA GLY A 119 0.02 9.79 17.54
C GLY A 119 0.51 8.71 18.50
N LEU A 120 1.16 7.66 17.97
CA LEU A 120 1.75 6.59 18.79
C LEU A 120 2.95 7.06 19.62
N LEU A 121 3.78 7.96 19.09
CA LEU A 121 4.87 8.57 19.84
C LEU A 121 4.35 9.49 20.96
N CYS A 122 3.29 10.25 20.71
CA CYS A 122 2.58 11.03 21.73
C CYS A 122 2.01 10.11 22.82
N TYR A 123 1.40 8.98 22.43
CA TYR A 123 0.92 7.98 23.38
C TYR A 123 2.06 7.42 24.24
N TYR A 124 3.22 7.09 23.65
CA TYR A 124 4.38 6.61 24.41
C TYR A 124 4.84 7.60 25.49
N LYS A 125 4.85 8.89 25.14
CA LYS A 125 5.24 9.98 26.03
C LYS A 125 4.22 10.18 27.17
N TRP A 126 2.93 10.17 26.86
CA TRP A 126 1.87 10.47 27.82
C TRP A 126 1.42 9.25 28.63
N SER A 127 1.64 8.03 28.12
CA SER A 127 1.26 6.81 28.82
C SER A 127 2.05 6.67 30.11
N PRO A 128 1.38 6.44 31.26
CA PRO A 128 2.05 6.23 32.54
C PRO A 128 2.98 5.03 32.44
N ARG A 129 4.15 5.13 33.11
CA ARG A 129 5.05 3.99 33.27
C ARG A 129 4.37 3.02 34.25
N LYS A 130 3.99 1.83 33.79
CA LYS A 130 3.67 0.71 34.68
C LYS A 130 4.93 -0.08 34.98
#